data_AF-X0WQT9-F1
#
_entry.id   AF-X0WQT9-F1
#
_cell.length_a   1.000
_cell.length_b   1.000
_cell.length_c   1.000
_cell.angle_alpha   90.00
_cell.angle_beta   90.00
_cell.angle_gamma   90.00
#
_symmetry.space_group_name_H-M   'P 1'
#
loop_
_entity.id
_entity.type
_entity.pdbx_description
1 polymer ?
#
loop_
_entity_poly.entity_id
_entity_poly.type
_entity_poly.pdbx_seq_one_letter_code
_entity_poly.pdbx_strand_id
1 'polypeptide(L)'
;YNVINNVRLFITPKIGIYDNFIDSTFQARARYGSGAYVDGTVDVTGYPNFPANGSSNGVAFLTQIDIGADWQFSRNWSARAGYRVVALTGVGLADEQFPQYMCDTPEMANPQHYSSLVLHGMFLGATYNF
;
A
#
# COMPACT_ATOMS: atom_id res chain seq x y z
N TYR A 1 -21.74 -19.15 -13.84
CA TYR A 1 -21.97 -20.26 -14.78
C TYR A 1 -21.55 -21.56 -14.13
N ASN A 2 -22.42 -22.57 -14.09
CA ASN A 2 -22.06 -23.92 -13.62
C ASN A 2 -21.52 -24.70 -14.82
N VAL A 3 -20.25 -25.09 -14.78
CA VAL A 3 -19.57 -25.79 -15.90
C VAL A 3 -19.76 -27.31 -15.79
N ILE A 4 -19.84 -27.80 -14.55
CA ILE A 4 -20.18 -29.18 -14.14
C ILE A 4 -21.07 -29.01 -12.89
N ASN A 5 -21.95 -29.96 -12.55
CA ASN A 5 -22.93 -29.85 -11.44
C ASN A 5 -22.37 -29.37 -10.09
N ASN A 6 -21.05 -29.40 -9.89
CA ASN A 6 -20.39 -29.04 -8.66
C ASN A 6 -19.31 -27.94 -8.80
N VAL A 7 -19.16 -27.30 -9.98
CA VAL A 7 -18.16 -26.24 -10.21
C VAL A 7 -18.84 -24.94 -10.60
N ARG A 8 -18.59 -23.89 -9.82
CA ARG A 8 -19.08 -22.52 -10.05
C ARG A 8 -17.91 -21.59 -10.35
N LEU A 9 -17.90 -21.02 -11.55
CA LEU A 9 -16.98 -19.92 -11.89
C LEU A 9 -17.53 -18.60 -11.36
N PHE A 10 -16.64 -17.75 -10.84
CA PHE A 10 -16.97 -16.39 -10.42
C PHE A 10 -15.97 -15.37 -10.94
N ILE A 11 -16.49 -14.17 -11.17
CA ILE A 11 -15.74 -12.92 -11.28
C ILE A 11 -16.38 -11.95 -10.29
N THR A 12 -15.58 -11.29 -9.47
CA THR A 12 -16.08 -10.39 -8.43
C THR A 12 -15.25 -9.11 -8.43
N PRO A 13 -15.71 -8.05 -9.12
CA PRO A 13 -15.11 -6.73 -9.00
C PRO A 13 -15.53 -6.09 -7.66
N LYS A 14 -14.62 -5.35 -7.05
CA LYS A 14 -14.86 -4.51 -5.88
C LYS A 14 -14.15 -3.18 -6.09
N ILE A 15 -14.84 -2.09 -5.79
CA ILE A 15 -14.33 -0.73 -5.94
C ILE A 15 -14.65 0.02 -4.65
N GLY A 16 -13.68 0.73 -4.10
CA GLY A 16 -13.85 1.59 -2.94
C GLY A 16 -13.08 2.89 -3.10
N ILE A 17 -13.64 3.94 -2.49
CA ILE A 17 -13.07 5.29 -2.42
C ILE A 17 -12.85 5.56 -0.94
N TYR A 18 -11.63 5.98 -0.59
CA TYR A 18 -11.21 6.15 0.79
C TYR A 18 -10.57 7.52 0.98
N ASP A 19 -10.78 8.11 2.15
CA ASP A 19 -9.98 9.24 2.62
C ASP A 19 -8.63 8.70 3.10
N ASN A 20 -7.54 9.24 2.57
CA ASN A 20 -6.18 8.80 2.85
C ASN A 20 -5.40 9.94 3.50
N PHE A 21 -5.17 9.80 4.80
CA PHE A 21 -4.32 10.70 5.58
C PHE A 21 -2.88 10.20 5.56
N ILE A 22 -1.98 11.00 5.01
CA ILE A 22 -0.55 10.70 4.91
C ILE A 22 0.20 11.64 5.84
N ASP A 23 1.06 11.08 6.68
CA ASP A 23 1.94 11.81 7.59
C ASP A 23 3.40 11.39 7.31
N SER A 24 4.28 12.38 7.15
CA SER A 24 5.70 12.18 6.89
C SER A 24 6.54 12.91 7.92
N THR A 25 7.63 12.27 8.34
CA THR A 25 8.62 12.83 9.26
C THR A 25 10.01 12.49 8.74
N PHE A 26 10.79 13.50 8.40
CA PHE A 26 12.17 13.37 8.01
C PHE A 26 13.11 13.86 9.11
N GLN A 27 13.97 12.96 9.57
CA GLN A 27 15.00 13.25 10.56
C GLN A 27 16.39 13.05 9.96
N ALA A 28 17.24 14.07 10.04
CA ALA A 28 18.65 13.94 9.75
C ALA A 28 19.40 13.61 11.04
N ARG A 29 20.20 12.53 11.04
CA ARG A 29 21.09 12.19 12.16
C ARG A 29 22.54 12.30 11.71
N ALA A 30 23.29 13.18 12.37
CA ALA A 30 24.71 13.33 12.13
C ALA A 30 25.48 12.47 13.15
N ARG A 31 26.52 11.78 12.67
CA ARG A 31 27.49 11.09 13.52
C ARG A 31 28.82 11.80 13.38
N TYR A 32 29.38 12.26 14.51
CA TYR A 32 30.71 12.86 14.54
C TYR A 32 31.73 11.82 15.03
N GLY A 33 32.63 11.37 14.15
CA GLY A 33 33.67 10.37 14.47
C GLY A 33 33.14 8.98 14.85
N SER A 34 33.84 8.27 15.74
CA SER A 34 33.43 6.94 16.23
C SER A 34 32.35 6.96 17.33
N GLY A 35 31.90 8.15 17.75
CA GLY A 35 30.94 8.35 18.85
C GLY A 35 29.49 7.97 18.51
N ALA A 36 28.60 8.16 19.49
CA ALA A 36 27.16 7.92 19.38
C ALA A 36 26.50 8.84 18.34
N TYR A 37 25.39 8.37 17.74
CA TYR A 37 24.55 9.21 16.88
C TYR A 37 23.94 10.32 17.71
N VAL A 38 23.98 11.56 17.21
CA VAL A 38 23.33 12.72 17.83
C VAL A 38 22.20 13.16 16.92
N ASP A 39 21.00 13.35 17.48
CA ASP A 39 19.90 14.03 16.79
C ASP A 39 20.34 15.49 16.60
N GLY A 40 20.82 15.80 15.39
CA GLY A 40 21.32 17.12 15.05
C GLY A 40 20.26 17.88 14.27
N THR A 41 19.88 19.07 14.73
CA THR A 41 19.22 20.04 13.87
C THR A 41 20.23 20.44 12.80
N VAL A 42 20.06 19.94 11.58
CA VAL A 42 20.81 20.44 10.43
C VAL A 42 20.19 21.78 10.07
N ASP A 43 20.80 22.85 10.58
CA ASP A 43 20.46 24.24 10.26
C ASP A 43 21.12 24.59 8.93
N VAL A 44 20.32 24.62 7.86
CA VAL A 44 20.77 25.05 6.53
C VAL A 44 20.27 26.48 6.34
N THR A 45 21.19 27.45 6.35
CA THR A 45 20.86 28.86 6.13
C THR A 45 20.00 29.04 4.87
N GLY A 46 18.75 29.51 5.05
CA GLY A 46 17.78 29.71 3.96
C GLY A 46 16.73 28.61 3.80
N TYR A 47 16.75 27.57 4.63
CA TYR A 47 15.86 26.41 4.55
C TYR A 47 15.31 25.99 5.94
N PRO A 48 14.08 25.43 6.04
CA PRO A 48 13.53 24.87 7.28
C PRO A 48 14.46 23.87 7.97
N ASN A 49 14.51 23.95 9.30
CA ASN A 49 15.28 23.06 10.18
C ASN A 49 14.73 21.62 10.19
N PHE A 50 15.61 20.64 10.36
CA PHE A 50 15.20 19.26 10.67
C PHE A 50 14.79 19.12 12.15
N PRO A 51 13.76 18.31 12.48
CA PRO A 51 13.02 17.44 11.59
C PRO A 51 11.97 18.18 10.74
N ALA A 52 11.89 17.81 9.46
CA ALA A 52 10.83 18.28 8.56
C ALA A 52 9.63 17.34 8.71
N ASN A 53 8.45 17.92 9.01
CA ASN A 53 7.20 17.18 9.15
C ASN A 53 6.21 17.71 8.12
N GLY A 54 5.43 16.81 7.51
CA GLY A 54 4.43 17.17 6.51
C GLY A 54 3.25 16.21 6.57
N SER A 55 2.04 16.75 6.49
CA SER A 55 0.82 15.95 6.41
C SER A 55 0.01 16.36 5.19
N SER A 56 -0.58 15.40 4.49
CA SER A 56 -1.42 15.64 3.34
C SER A 56 -2.61 14.68 3.33
N ASN A 57 -3.76 15.18 2.86
CA ASN A 57 -4.97 14.39 2.69
C ASN A 57 -5.20 14.20 1.20
N GLY A 58 -5.46 12.96 0.80
CA GLY A 58 -5.77 12.60 -0.58
C GLY A 58 -6.95 11.65 -0.65
N VAL A 59 -7.57 11.58 -1.82
CA VAL A 59 -8.55 10.52 -2.12
C VAL A 59 -7.80 9.32 -2.67
N ALA A 60 -7.93 8.17 -2.01
CA ALA A 60 -7.40 6.90 -2.49
C ALA A 60 -8.49 6.06 -3.15
N PHE A 61 -8.13 5.43 -4.27
CA PHE A 61 -8.99 4.47 -4.95
C PHE A 61 -8.42 3.07 -4.80
N LEU A 62 -9.25 2.15 -4.31
CA LEU A 62 -8.92 0.74 -4.19
C LEU A 62 -9.85 -0.05 -5.11
N THR A 63 -9.26 -0.72 -6.08
CA THR A 63 -9.99 -1.61 -7.00
C THR A 63 -9.45 -3.02 -6.82
N GLN A 64 -10.34 -4.00 -6.80
CA GLN A 64 -10.01 -5.41 -6.71
C GLN A 64 -10.83 -6.20 -7.71
N ILE A 65 -10.20 -7.14 -8.40
CA ILE A 65 -10.85 -8.10 -9.27
C ILE A 65 -10.45 -9.50 -8.81
N ASP A 66 -11.44 -10.28 -8.38
CA ASP A 66 -11.26 -11.69 -8.07
C ASP A 66 -11.82 -12.54 -9.21
N ILE A 67 -11.02 -13.46 -9.74
CA ILE A 67 -11.46 -14.45 -10.73
C ILE A 67 -11.15 -15.83 -10.17
N GLY A 68 -12.11 -16.75 -10.18
CA GLY A 68 -11.85 -18.08 -9.66
C GLY A 68 -12.99 -19.07 -9.84
N ALA A 69 -12.83 -20.20 -9.18
CA ALA A 69 -13.76 -21.30 -9.17
C ALA A 69 -14.02 -21.77 -7.74
N ASP A 70 -15.29 -22.06 -7.45
CA ASP A 70 -15.71 -22.85 -6.30
C ASP A 70 -16.03 -24.27 -6.79
N TRP A 71 -15.52 -25.28 -6.09
CA TRP A 71 -15.73 -26.69 -6.40
C TRP A 71 -16.25 -27.44 -5.17
N GLN A 72 -17.45 -27.99 -5.26
CA GLN A 72 -18.00 -28.90 -4.25
C GLN A 72 -17.60 -30.35 -4.55
N PHE A 73 -16.47 -30.79 -4.00
CA PHE A 73 -15.97 -32.15 -4.26
C PHE A 73 -16.67 -33.21 -3.39
N SER A 74 -17.31 -32.84 -2.29
CA SER A 74 -18.14 -33.73 -1.46
C SER A 74 -19.36 -32.98 -0.92
N ARG A 75 -20.36 -33.71 -0.38
CA ARG A 75 -21.60 -33.10 0.15
C ARG A 75 -21.31 -32.06 1.23
N ASN A 76 -20.32 -32.33 2.08
CA ASN A 76 -19.92 -31.48 3.20
C ASN A 76 -18.64 -30.68 2.92
N TRP A 77 -17.98 -30.88 1.77
CA TRP A 77 -16.72 -30.19 1.47
C TRP A 77 -16.80 -29.39 0.20
N SER A 78 -16.29 -28.16 0.28
CA SER A 78 -16.05 -27.30 -0.87
C SER A 78 -14.65 -26.74 -0.84
N ALA A 79 -14.07 -26.56 -2.01
CA ALA A 79 -12.80 -25.88 -2.23
C ALA A 79 -13.03 -24.64 -3.09
N ARG A 80 -12.22 -23.61 -2.89
CA ARG A 80 -12.23 -22.36 -3.64
C ARG A 80 -10.81 -22.03 -4.03
N ALA A 81 -10.61 -21.72 -5.30
CA ALA A 81 -9.33 -21.28 -5.82
C ALA A 81 -9.52 -20.11 -6.78
N GLY A 82 -8.57 -19.20 -6.83
CA GLY A 82 -8.65 -18.09 -7.77
C GLY A 82 -7.41 -17.22 -7.79
N TYR A 83 -7.46 -16.23 -8.65
CA TYR A 83 -6.49 -15.16 -8.78
C TYR A 83 -7.15 -13.85 -8.39
N ARG A 84 -6.43 -13.05 -7.61
CA ARG A 84 -6.84 -11.73 -7.16
C ARG A 84 -5.86 -10.71 -7.68
N VAL A 85 -6.38 -9.65 -8.28
CA VAL A 85 -5.63 -8.42 -8.60
C VAL A 85 -6.24 -7.29 -7.79
N VAL A 86 -5.39 -6.54 -7.11
CA VAL A 86 -5.74 -5.35 -6.34
C VAL A 86 -4.90 -4.20 -6.89
N ALA A 87 -5.52 -3.11 -7.29
CA ALA A 87 -4.86 -1.87 -7.65
C ALA A 87 -5.29 -0.76 -6.70
N LEU A 88 -4.30 -0.12 -6.09
CA LEU A 88 -4.42 1.05 -5.23
C LEU A 88 -3.82 2.24 -5.97
N THR A 89 -4.53 3.37 -5.97
CA THR A 89 -4.01 4.65 -6.48
C THR A 89 -4.32 5.77 -5.48
N GLY A 90 -3.59 6.87 -5.53
CA GLY A 90 -3.81 7.99 -4.59
C GLY A 90 -3.25 7.72 -3.19
N VAL A 91 -2.34 6.74 -3.07
CA VAL A 91 -1.67 6.38 -1.82
C VAL A 91 -0.26 6.97 -1.83
N GLY A 92 0.20 7.48 -0.68
CA GLY A 92 1.59 7.89 -0.52
C GLY A 92 2.47 6.65 -0.40
N LEU A 93 3.03 6.16 -1.49
CA LEU A 93 4.00 5.07 -1.43
C LEU A 93 5.33 5.59 -0.89
N ALA A 94 5.95 4.81 -0.01
CA ALA A 94 7.23 5.15 0.64
C ALA A 94 8.36 5.43 -0.38
N ASP A 95 8.30 4.79 -1.55
CA ASP A 95 9.30 4.94 -2.63
C ASP A 95 9.29 6.35 -3.25
N GLU A 96 8.15 7.03 -3.23
CA GLU A 96 8.02 8.41 -3.74
C GLU A 96 8.34 9.47 -2.67
N GLN A 97 8.64 9.05 -1.44
CA GLN A 97 8.99 9.98 -0.35
C GLN A 97 10.49 10.28 -0.30
N PHE A 98 11.32 9.72 -1.18
CA PHE A 98 12.76 10.02 -1.21
C PHE A 98 13.10 11.02 -2.32
N PRO A 99 13.14 12.34 -2.06
CA PRO A 99 13.54 13.31 -3.06
C PRO A 99 15.00 13.09 -3.47
N GLN A 100 15.28 13.30 -4.77
CA GLN A 100 16.61 13.13 -5.36
C GLN A 100 17.68 14.03 -4.70
N TYR A 101 17.26 15.15 -4.13
CA TYR A 101 18.11 16.08 -3.40
C TYR A 101 17.66 16.17 -1.93
N MET A 102 18.36 15.46 -1.04
CA MET A 102 18.08 15.47 0.41
C MET A 102 18.49 16.79 1.12
N CYS A 103 18.76 17.86 0.36
CA CYS A 103 19.09 19.19 0.86
C CYS A 103 17.95 20.22 0.71
N ASP A 104 16.84 19.85 0.07
CA ASP A 104 15.67 20.71 -0.12
C ASP A 104 14.57 20.36 0.92
N THR A 105 14.65 20.96 2.10
CA THR A 105 13.73 20.66 3.21
C THR A 105 12.25 21.01 2.96
N PRO A 106 11.88 22.01 2.15
CA PRO A 106 10.51 22.22 1.68
C PRO A 106 9.92 21.05 0.90
N GLU A 107 10.70 20.39 0.04
CA GLU A 107 10.22 19.26 -0.75
C GLU A 107 10.02 18.00 0.11
N MET A 108 10.85 17.81 1.12
CA MET A 108 10.71 16.75 2.13
C MET A 108 9.45 16.91 3.01
N ALA A 109 8.93 18.13 3.15
CA ALA A 109 7.72 18.44 3.91
C ALA A 109 6.42 18.35 3.06
N ASN A 110 6.50 17.95 1.79
CA ASN A 110 5.34 17.83 0.90
C ASN A 110 5.14 16.38 0.43
N PRO A 111 4.34 15.57 1.16
CA PRO A 111 4.09 14.18 0.80
C PRO A 111 3.38 14.07 -0.55
N GLN A 112 4.08 13.51 -1.55
CA GLN A 112 3.50 13.19 -2.85
C GLN A 112 2.61 11.94 -2.74
N HIS A 113 1.46 11.95 -3.42
CA HIS A 113 0.38 10.95 -3.26
C HIS A 113 -0.18 10.47 -4.60
N TYR A 114 0.62 10.54 -5.68
CA TYR A 114 0.22 10.10 -7.02
C TYR A 114 0.56 8.63 -7.30
N SER A 115 1.10 7.94 -6.29
CA SER A 115 1.63 6.61 -6.43
C SER A 115 0.54 5.57 -6.67
N SER A 116 0.90 4.50 -7.39
CA SER A 116 0.01 3.36 -7.63
C SER A 116 0.70 2.05 -7.24
N LEU A 117 -0.04 1.20 -6.53
CA LEU A 117 0.42 -0.14 -6.13
C LEU A 117 -0.51 -1.18 -6.73
N VAL A 118 0.06 -2.14 -7.46
CA VAL A 118 -0.68 -3.30 -7.96
C VAL A 118 -0.19 -4.54 -7.22
N LEU A 119 -1.06 -5.14 -6.41
CA LEU A 119 -0.84 -6.42 -5.76
C LEU A 119 -1.63 -7.51 -6.48
N HIS A 120 -0.99 -8.62 -6.81
CA HIS A 120 -1.66 -9.74 -7.44
C HIS A 120 -1.19 -11.07 -6.86
N GLY A 121 -2.07 -12.05 -6.82
CA GLY A 121 -1.73 -13.36 -6.26
C GLY A 121 -2.85 -14.37 -6.34
N MET A 122 -2.48 -15.62 -6.06
CA MET A 122 -3.44 -16.72 -5.97
C MET A 122 -4.00 -16.82 -4.55
N PHE A 123 -5.25 -17.21 -4.43
CA PHE A 123 -5.85 -17.60 -3.16
C PHE A 123 -6.46 -19.00 -3.26
N LEU A 124 -6.39 -19.74 -2.16
CA LEU A 124 -6.92 -21.09 -2.02
C LEU A 124 -7.65 -21.18 -0.67
N GLY A 125 -8.78 -21.89 -0.64
CA GLY A 125 -9.55 -22.12 0.57
C GLY A 125 -10.35 -23.41 0.50
N ALA A 126 -10.62 -24.02 1.65
CA ALA A 126 -11.50 -25.17 1.79
C ALA A 126 -12.49 -24.90 2.92
N THR A 127 -13.75 -25.31 2.74
CA THR A 127 -14.82 -25.15 3.72
C THR A 127 -15.48 -26.50 3.97
N TYR A 128 -15.70 -26.81 5.24
CA TYR A 128 -16.43 -27.98 5.69
C TYR A 128 -17.76 -27.56 6.34
N ASN A 129 -18.85 -28.19 5.95
CA ASN A 129 -20.19 -27.95 6.48
C ASN A 129 -20.61 -29.14 7.37
N PHE A 130 -20.81 -28.89 8.66
CA PHE A 130 -21.22 -29.87 9.68
C PHE A 130 -22.74 -30.10 9.67
#